data_AF-A0A4P5ZEB0-F1
#
_entry.id   AF-A0A4P5ZEB0-F1
#
_cell.length_a   1.000
_cell.length_b   1.000
_cell.length_c   1.000
_cell.angle_alpha   90.00
_cell.angle_beta   90.00
_cell.angle_gamma   90.00
#
_symmetry.space_group_name_H-M   'P 1'
#
loop_
_entity.id
_entity.type
_entity.pdbx_description
1 polymer ?
#
loop_
_entity_poly.entity_id
_entity_poly.type
_entity_poly.pdbx_seq_one_letter_code
_entity_poly.pdbx_strand_id
1 'polypeptide(L)'
;MSKKMIGGILVFLGFMMSPLCWWNDLIFNLPIAYGFGYVFSKLSQDLFFPSSILGYWLSNLVGILLMQYGAMNVVESSTPERNIKKDLAIGVFSSTAFTLVMVALVQSNVIDLSLLPH
;
A
#
# COMPACT_ATOMS: atom_id res chain seq x y z
N MET A 1 5.62 -13.02 -26.84
CA MET A 1 5.76 -11.96 -25.82
C MET A 1 6.86 -12.39 -24.87
N SER A 2 7.94 -11.62 -24.71
CA SER A 2 9.09 -12.03 -23.87
C SER A 2 8.68 -12.03 -22.39
N LYS A 3 9.18 -12.98 -21.59
CA LYS A 3 8.88 -13.09 -20.14
C LYS A 3 9.08 -11.78 -19.38
N LYS A 4 10.08 -10.97 -19.80
CA LYS A 4 10.35 -9.62 -19.28
C LYS A 4 9.22 -8.61 -19.54
N MET A 5 8.56 -8.68 -20.69
CA MET A 5 7.45 -7.77 -21.03
C MET A 5 6.19 -8.11 -20.23
N ILE A 6 5.91 -9.40 -20.04
CA ILE A 6 4.83 -9.88 -19.17
C ILE A 6 5.11 -9.46 -17.72
N GLY A 7 6.32 -9.70 -17.22
CA GLY A 7 6.73 -9.27 -15.89
C GLY A 7 6.59 -7.75 -15.69
N GLY A 8 6.95 -6.94 -16.67
CA GLY A 8 6.86 -5.48 -16.59
C GLY A 8 5.41 -4.99 -16.47
N ILE A 9 4.51 -5.62 -17.22
CA ILE A 9 3.07 -5.36 -17.12
C ILE A 9 2.53 -5.79 -15.75
N LEU A 10 2.98 -6.93 -15.21
CA LEU A 10 2.61 -7.38 -13.87
C LEU A 10 3.12 -6.44 -12.76
N VAL A 11 4.34 -5.91 -12.87
CA VAL A 11 4.87 -4.90 -11.92
C VAL A 11 4.05 -3.62 -12.01
N PHE A 12 3.77 -3.14 -13.21
CA PHE A 12 2.99 -1.92 -13.42
C PHE A 12 1.56 -2.06 -12.89
N LEU A 13 0.87 -3.16 -13.22
CA LEU A 13 -0.46 -3.48 -12.70
C LEU A 13 -0.45 -3.66 -11.18
N GLY A 14 0.55 -4.37 -10.65
CA GLY A 14 0.70 -4.53 -9.20
C GLY A 14 0.94 -3.19 -8.51
N PHE A 15 1.72 -2.28 -9.10
CA PHE A 15 1.96 -0.93 -8.57
C PHE A 15 0.70 -0.09 -8.58
N MET A 16 -0.12 -0.17 -9.64
CA MET A 16 -1.44 0.46 -9.69
C MET A 16 -2.41 -0.12 -8.66
N MET A 17 -2.30 -1.42 -8.36
CA MET A 17 -3.11 -2.14 -7.37
C MET A 17 -2.55 -2.07 -5.94
N SER A 18 -1.41 -1.42 -5.73
CA SER A 18 -0.69 -1.36 -4.48
C SER A 18 -1.01 -0.11 -3.67
N PRO A 19 -0.90 -0.15 -2.33
CA PRO A 19 -1.04 1.03 -1.48
C PRO A 19 0.03 2.11 -1.71
N LEU A 20 1.05 1.85 -2.54
CA LEU A 20 2.02 2.86 -2.98
C LEU A 20 1.43 3.90 -3.95
N CYS A 21 0.30 3.60 -4.62
CA CYS A 21 -0.43 4.57 -5.41
C CYS A 21 -1.56 5.18 -4.59
N TRP A 22 -1.53 6.48 -4.34
CA TRP A 22 -2.56 7.14 -3.52
C TRP A 22 -3.98 7.09 -4.12
N TRP A 23 -4.13 6.99 -5.45
CA TRP A 23 -5.42 6.79 -6.12
C TRP A 23 -5.90 5.33 -6.15
N ASN A 24 -5.06 4.38 -5.72
CA ASN A 24 -5.39 2.96 -5.70
C ASN A 24 -6.66 2.68 -4.89
N ASP A 25 -6.75 3.30 -3.72
CA ASP A 25 -7.86 3.05 -2.80
C ASP A 25 -9.20 3.42 -3.42
N LEU A 26 -9.25 4.56 -4.11
CA LEU A 26 -10.46 5.07 -4.73
C LEU A 26 -10.95 4.19 -5.90
N ILE A 27 -10.03 3.74 -6.74
CA ILE A 27 -10.36 3.09 -8.03
C ILE A 27 -10.46 1.56 -7.89
N PHE A 28 -9.66 0.96 -7.00
CA PHE A 28 -9.53 -0.49 -6.91
C PHE A 28 -9.97 -1.03 -5.55
N ASN A 29 -9.35 -0.59 -4.46
CA ASN A 29 -9.62 -1.22 -3.16
C ASN A 29 -11.04 -0.96 -2.67
N LEU A 30 -11.59 0.25 -2.78
CA LEU A 30 -12.96 0.55 -2.34
C LEU A 30 -14.03 -0.21 -3.15
N PRO A 31 -13.98 -0.27 -4.50
CA PRO A 31 -14.91 -1.10 -5.26
C PRO A 31 -14.83 -2.59 -4.93
N ILE A 32 -13.62 -3.14 -4.76
CA ILE A 32 -13.42 -4.54 -4.41
C ILE A 32 -13.90 -4.82 -2.98
N ALA A 33 -13.58 -3.94 -2.03
CA ALA A 33 -14.04 -4.01 -0.65
C ALA A 33 -15.56 -3.98 -0.56
N TYR A 34 -16.20 -3.02 -1.24
CA TYR A 34 -17.65 -2.94 -1.31
C TYR A 34 -18.26 -4.17 -1.99
N GLY A 35 -17.64 -4.69 -3.04
CA GLY A 35 -18.07 -5.93 -3.70
C GLY A 35 -18.03 -7.13 -2.75
N PHE A 36 -16.95 -7.29 -1.98
CA PHE A 36 -16.85 -8.29 -0.92
C PHE A 36 -17.91 -8.08 0.16
N GLY A 37 -18.03 -6.85 0.66
CA GLY A 37 -19.08 -6.42 1.59
C GLY A 37 -20.47 -6.84 1.14
N TYR A 38 -20.80 -6.52 -0.11
CA TYR A 38 -22.10 -6.81 -0.71
C TYR A 38 -22.36 -8.31 -0.84
N VAL A 39 -21.39 -9.10 -1.31
CA VAL A 39 -21.54 -10.56 -1.44
C VAL A 39 -21.79 -11.21 -0.08
N PHE A 40 -21.04 -10.83 0.94
CA PHE A 40 -21.20 -11.39 2.29
C PHE A 40 -22.39 -10.80 3.06
N SER A 41 -22.85 -9.59 2.71
CA SER A 41 -24.08 -9.01 3.27
C SER A 41 -25.33 -9.81 2.93
N LYS A 42 -25.32 -10.56 1.81
CA LYS A 42 -26.42 -11.47 1.45
C LYS A 42 -26.55 -12.66 2.40
N LEU A 43 -25.48 -13.00 3.12
CA LEU A 43 -25.47 -14.08 4.10
C LEU A 43 -25.90 -13.55 5.48
N SER A 44 -25.39 -12.39 5.87
CA SER A 44 -25.85 -11.65 7.04
C SER A 44 -25.46 -10.18 6.90
N GLN A 45 -26.39 -9.27 7.22
CA GLN A 45 -26.18 -7.83 7.07
C GLN A 45 -25.05 -7.30 7.99
N ASP A 46 -24.86 -7.94 9.15
CA ASP A 46 -23.78 -7.63 10.10
C ASP A 46 -22.38 -7.96 9.57
N LEU A 47 -22.29 -8.86 8.57
CA LEU A 47 -21.02 -9.23 7.97
C LEU A 47 -20.53 -8.22 6.94
N PHE A 48 -21.34 -7.25 6.50
CA PHE A 48 -20.96 -6.27 5.47
C PHE A 48 -19.67 -5.52 5.84
N PHE A 49 -19.58 -5.00 7.06
CA PHE A 49 -18.45 -4.20 7.51
C PHE A 49 -17.16 -5.03 7.64
N PRO A 50 -17.13 -6.16 8.40
CA PRO A 50 -15.92 -6.97 8.50
C PRO A 50 -15.49 -7.59 7.16
N SER A 51 -16.43 -7.99 6.30
CA SER A 51 -16.09 -8.52 4.98
C SER A 51 -15.56 -7.47 4.01
N SER A 52 -16.03 -6.22 4.10
CA SER A 52 -15.47 -5.10 3.32
C SER A 52 -14.02 -4.83 3.73
N ILE A 53 -13.72 -4.84 5.04
CA ILE A 53 -12.36 -4.69 5.56
C ILE A 53 -11.47 -5.83 5.07
N LEU A 54 -11.97 -7.08 5.13
CA LEU A 54 -11.24 -8.24 4.61
C LEU A 54 -11.00 -8.14 3.10
N GLY A 55 -11.98 -7.67 2.34
CA GLY A 55 -11.86 -7.44 0.89
C GLY A 55 -10.80 -6.39 0.56
N TYR A 56 -10.79 -5.27 1.29
CA TYR A 56 -9.78 -4.22 1.20
C TYR A 56 -8.37 -4.73 1.52
N TRP A 57 -8.26 -5.56 2.56
CA TRP A 57 -6.99 -6.14 2.95
C TRP A 57 -6.48 -7.14 1.91
N LEU A 58 -7.37 -7.99 1.39
CA LEU A 58 -7.05 -8.96 0.33
C LEU A 58 -6.64 -8.28 -0.97
N SER A 59 -7.31 -7.19 -1.39
CA SER A 59 -6.95 -6.48 -2.61
C SER A 59 -5.55 -5.85 -2.52
N ASN A 60 -5.19 -5.28 -1.37
CA ASN A 60 -3.84 -4.82 -1.09
C ASN A 60 -2.81 -5.95 -1.12
N LEU A 61 -3.14 -7.10 -0.52
CA LEU A 61 -2.27 -8.28 -0.52
C LEU A 61 -2.02 -8.78 -1.95
N VAL A 62 -3.07 -8.85 -2.76
CA VAL A 62 -2.99 -9.22 -4.19
C VAL A 62 -2.12 -8.23 -4.97
N GLY A 63 -2.27 -6.93 -4.75
CA GLY A 63 -1.42 -5.91 -5.38
C GLY A 63 0.07 -6.10 -5.07
N ILE A 64 0.40 -6.36 -3.80
CA ILE A 64 1.77 -6.65 -3.38
C ILE A 64 2.30 -7.94 -4.00
N LEU A 65 1.50 -9.02 -4.02
CA LEU A 65 1.90 -10.29 -4.63
C LEU A 65 2.12 -10.15 -6.14
N LEU A 66 1.22 -9.45 -6.86
CA LEU A 66 1.37 -9.18 -8.29
C LEU A 66 2.66 -8.41 -8.59
N MET A 67 3.02 -7.41 -7.78
CA MET A 67 4.31 -6.72 -7.91
C MET A 67 5.49 -7.66 -7.67
N GLN A 68 5.43 -8.52 -6.66
CA GLN A 68 6.52 -9.46 -6.37
C GLN A 68 6.70 -10.49 -7.49
N TYR A 69 5.62 -11.10 -7.96
CA TYR A 69 5.65 -12.04 -9.08
C TYR A 69 6.07 -11.37 -10.38
N GLY A 70 5.57 -10.15 -10.65
CA GLY A 70 6.00 -9.34 -11.78
C GLY A 70 7.49 -9.06 -11.71
N ALA A 71 7.97 -8.59 -10.55
CA ALA A 71 9.36 -8.28 -10.32
C ALA A 71 10.21 -9.51 -10.59
N MET A 72 9.95 -10.65 -9.93
CA MET A 72 10.71 -11.89 -10.15
C MET A 72 10.83 -12.29 -11.64
N ASN A 73 9.78 -12.09 -12.44
CA ASN A 73 9.78 -12.40 -13.88
C ASN A 73 10.53 -11.37 -14.76
N VAL A 74 10.64 -10.11 -14.34
CA VAL A 74 11.47 -9.08 -15.01
C VAL A 74 12.93 -9.15 -14.57
N VAL A 75 13.12 -9.49 -13.30
CA VAL A 75 14.33 -9.33 -12.49
C VAL A 75 15.24 -10.56 -12.55
N GLU A 76 14.91 -11.59 -13.34
CA GLU A 76 15.82 -12.68 -13.71
C GLU A 76 17.13 -12.19 -14.39
N SER A 77 17.28 -10.88 -14.65
CA SER A 77 18.54 -10.24 -15.05
C SER A 77 18.97 -9.01 -14.24
N SER A 78 18.31 -8.67 -13.13
CA SER A 78 18.61 -7.42 -12.41
C SER A 78 17.86 -7.31 -11.11
N THR A 79 18.08 -8.24 -10.17
CA THR A 79 17.94 -7.90 -8.75
C THR A 79 18.92 -6.75 -8.50
N PRO A 80 18.48 -5.51 -8.18
CA PRO A 80 19.30 -4.78 -7.24
C PRO A 80 19.25 -5.68 -6.00
N GLU A 81 20.40 -6.20 -5.56
CA GLU A 81 20.49 -6.77 -4.22
C GLU A 81 19.69 -5.85 -3.31
N ARG A 82 18.63 -6.38 -2.69
CA ARG A 82 17.88 -5.67 -1.67
C ARG A 82 18.90 -5.39 -0.58
N ASN A 83 19.56 -4.26 -0.69
CA ASN A 83 20.70 -3.93 0.14
C ASN A 83 20.03 -3.47 1.42
N ILE A 84 19.73 -4.44 2.30
CA ILE A 84 18.91 -4.25 3.51
C ILE A 84 19.44 -3.06 4.31
N LYS A 85 20.75 -2.82 4.26
CA LYS A 85 21.42 -1.64 4.83
C LYS A 85 20.93 -0.30 4.24
N LYS A 86 20.74 -0.22 2.92
CA LYS A 86 20.22 0.96 2.21
C LYS A 86 18.73 1.18 2.51
N ASP A 87 17.93 0.12 2.49
CA ASP A 87 16.49 0.22 2.81
C ASP A 87 16.30 0.64 4.28
N LEU A 88 17.10 0.09 5.19
CA LEU A 88 17.08 0.43 6.60
C LEU A 88 17.63 1.85 6.85
N ALA A 89 18.67 2.27 6.15
CA ALA A 89 19.16 3.65 6.20
C ALA A 89 18.14 4.66 5.68
N ILE A 90 17.44 4.35 4.59
CA ILE A 90 16.36 5.18 4.05
C ILE A 90 15.18 5.24 5.03
N GLY A 91 14.81 4.11 5.64
CA GLY A 91 13.78 4.07 6.68
C GLY A 91 14.13 4.91 7.90
N VAL A 92 15.36 4.78 8.41
CA VAL A 92 15.86 5.56 9.56
C VAL A 92 15.94 7.05 9.21
N PHE A 93 16.45 7.39 8.03
CA PHE A 93 16.57 8.78 7.61
C PHE A 93 15.20 9.42 7.41
N SER A 94 14.28 8.75 6.71
CA SER A 94 12.92 9.25 6.46
C SER A 94 12.11 9.42 7.75
N SER A 95 12.17 8.44 8.66
CA SER A 95 11.50 8.54 9.97
C SER A 95 12.10 9.64 10.86
N THR A 96 13.42 9.81 10.85
CA THR A 96 14.08 10.89 11.59
C THR A 96 13.72 12.25 11.00
N ALA A 97 13.73 12.38 9.68
CA ALA A 97 13.35 13.61 8.99
C ALA A 97 11.89 13.97 9.26
N PHE A 98 10.98 13.00 9.18
CA PHE A 98 9.57 13.19 9.52
C PHE A 98 9.39 13.66 10.97
N THR A 99 10.10 13.02 11.91
CA THR A 99 10.06 13.40 13.33
C THR A 99 10.56 14.82 13.54
N LEU A 100 11.65 15.21 12.90
CA LEU A 100 12.19 16.58 12.99
C LEU A 100 11.22 17.62 12.41
N VAL A 101 10.58 17.30 11.29
CA VAL A 101 9.56 18.17 10.68
C VAL A 101 8.36 18.33 11.62
N MET A 102 7.86 17.25 12.21
CA MET A 102 6.77 17.30 13.18
C MET A 102 7.14 18.11 14.43
N VAL A 103 8.34 17.91 14.99
CA VAL A 103 8.83 18.68 16.15
C VAL A 103 8.96 20.17 15.81
N ALA A 104 9.49 20.51 14.63
CA ALA A 104 9.58 21.89 14.18
C ALA A 104 8.20 22.54 14.00
N LEU A 105 7.23 21.80 13.44
CA LEU A 105 5.85 22.25 13.28
C LEU A 105 5.18 22.51 14.64
N VAL A 106 5.40 21.65 15.63
CA VAL A 106 4.90 21.83 17.01
C VAL A 106 5.55 23.04 17.68
N GLN A 107 6.88 23.18 17.60
CA GLN A 107 7.59 24.32 18.21
C GLN A 107 7.20 25.67 17.58
N SER A 108 6.90 25.67 16.27
CA SER A 108 6.44 26.87 15.57
C SER A 108 4.99 27.28 15.87
N ASN A 109 4.27 26.57 16.76
CA ASN A 109 2.85 26.76 17.07
C ASN A 109 1.92 26.68 15.84
N VAL A 110 2.39 26.11 14.72
CA VAL A 110 1.54 25.84 13.54
C VAL A 110 0.59 24.69 13.83
N ILE A 111 1.01 23.73 14.68
CA ILE A 111 0.18 22.64 15.19
C ILE A 111 0.01 22.84 16.69
N ASP A 112 -1.18 23.28 17.10
CA ASP A 112 -1.53 23.45 18.49
C ASP A 112 -1.98 22.10 19.08
N LEU A 113 -1.16 21.51 19.94
CA LEU A 113 -1.46 20.23 20.61
C LEU A 113 -2.67 20.31 21.55
N SER A 114 -3.17 21.51 21.85
CA SER A 114 -4.37 21.73 22.67
C SER A 114 -5.69 21.36 21.98
N LEU A 115 -5.68 21.13 20.66
CA LEU A 115 -6.85 20.71 19.88
C LEU A 115 -7.06 19.19 19.81
N LEU A 116 -6.13 18.39 20.37
CA LEU A 116 -6.32 16.94 20.49
C LEU A 116 -7.24 16.65 21.68
N PRO A 117 -8.43 16.02 21.48
CA PRO A 117 -9.27 15.61 22.60
C PRO A 117 -8.51 14.59 23.44
N HIS A 118 -8.39 14.88 24.73
CA HIS A 118 -7.81 13.98 25.75
C HIS A 118 -8.64 12.71 25.93
#